data_AF-A0A2S6VF71-F1
#
_entry.id   AF-A0A2S6VF71-F1
#
_cell.length_a   1.000
_cell.length_b   1.000
_cell.length_c   1.000
_cell.angle_alpha   90.00
_cell.angle_beta   90.00
_cell.angle_gamma   90.00
#
_symmetry.space_group_name_H-M   'P 1'
#
loop_
_entity.id
_entity.type
_entity.pdbx_description
1 polymer ?
#
loop_
_entity_poly.entity_id
_entity_poly.type
_entity_poly.pdbx_seq_one_letter_code
_entity_poly.pdbx_strand_id
1 'polypeptide(L)' 'MNKRYSHTEFINFLQTELAISPADIGVMLRHRESESAPLPMILWQYGLVSLEQLTQIFDWIENKNYVGLYSWVIEKEIP' A
#
# COMPACT_ATOMS: atom_id res chain seq x y z
N MET A 1 7.95 -17.97 3.14
CA MET A 1 8.59 -16.71 3.57
C MET A 1 7.58 -15.59 3.38
N ASN A 2 6.99 -15.05 4.45
CA ASN A 2 6.07 -13.91 4.38
C ASN A 2 6.90 -12.65 4.09
N LYS A 3 7.05 -12.27 2.82
CA LYS A 3 7.64 -10.98 2.47
C LYS A 3 6.65 -9.88 2.86
N ARG A 4 6.79 -9.39 4.08
CA ARG A 4 6.16 -8.15 4.53
C ARG A 4 6.92 -7.00 3.86
N TYR A 5 6.24 -6.16 3.10
CA TYR A 5 6.84 -4.91 2.60
C TYR A 5 7.30 -4.07 3.79
N SER A 6 8.43 -3.38 3.65
CA SER A 6 8.91 -2.46 4.66
C SER A 6 8.02 -1.21 4.70
N HIS A 7 7.98 -0.56 5.87
CA HIS A 7 7.28 0.72 6.00
C HIS A 7 7.81 1.75 4.99
N THR A 8 9.11 1.77 4.75
CA THR A 8 9.76 2.67 3.78
C THR A 8 9.29 2.41 2.34
N GLU A 9 9.16 1.15 1.91
CA GLU A 9 8.64 0.84 0.57
C GLU A 9 7.21 1.34 0.39
N PHE A 10 6.39 1.21 1.44
CA PHE A 10 5.01 1.69 1.40
C PHE A 10 4.94 3.22 1.33
N ILE A 11 5.71 3.93 2.16
CA ILE A 11 5.77 5.39 2.12
C ILE A 11 6.29 5.89 0.77
N ASN A 12 7.30 5.24 0.18
CA ASN A 12 7.79 5.61 -1.13
C ASN A 12 6.71 5.46 -2.20
N PHE A 13 5.98 4.34 -2.22
CA PHE A 13 4.85 4.13 -3.14
C PHE A 13 3.80 5.26 -3.02
N LEU A 14 3.41 5.62 -1.79
CA LEU A 14 2.46 6.71 -1.58
C LEU A 14 2.96 8.06 -2.12
N GLN A 15 4.26 8.34 -2.00
CA GLN A 15 4.85 9.59 -2.49
C GLN A 15 5.07 9.59 -4.00
N THR A 16 5.48 8.47 -4.59
CA THR A 16 5.86 8.40 -6.01
C THR A 16 4.68 8.09 -6.92
N GLU A 17 3.88 7.07 -6.58
CA GLU A 17 2.78 6.60 -7.44
C GLU A 17 1.48 7.37 -7.17
N LEU A 18 1.22 7.74 -5.92
CA LEU A 18 0.00 8.46 -5.53
C LEU A 18 0.21 9.97 -5.34
N ALA A 19 1.45 10.45 -5.50
CA ALA A 19 1.83 11.86 -5.35
C ALA A 19 1.42 12.50 -4.00
N ILE A 20 1.31 11.70 -2.94
CA ILE A 20 0.95 12.19 -1.60
C ILE A 20 2.15 12.88 -0.99
N SER A 21 1.96 14.10 -0.47
CA SER A 21 3.08 14.86 0.10
C SER A 21 3.62 14.20 1.39
N PRO A 22 4.93 14.29 1.65
CA PRO A 22 5.50 13.81 2.92
C PRO A 22 4.89 14.49 4.15
N ALA A 23 4.44 15.75 4.00
CA ALA A 23 3.78 16.49 5.07
C ALA A 23 2.44 15.86 5.44
N ASP A 24 1.61 15.52 4.44
CA ASP A 24 0.29 14.90 4.66
C ASP A 24 0.43 13.51 5.28
N ILE A 25 1.37 12.71 4.78
CA ILE A 25 1.71 11.40 5.37
C ILE A 25 2.11 11.58 6.84
N GLY A 26 2.98 12.55 7.14
CA GLY A 26 3.43 12.83 8.50
C GLY A 26 2.29 13.22 9.45
N VAL A 27 1.30 13.99 8.98
CA VAL A 27 0.11 14.34 9.78
C VAL A 27 -0.70 13.10 10.11
N MET A 28 -0.92 12.21 9.15
CA MET A 28 -1.70 10.99 9.34
C MET A 28 -1.01 9.96 10.23
N LEU A 29 0.31 9.83 10.13
CA LEU A 29 1.08 8.94 11.02
C LEU A 29 0.99 9.37 12.49
N ARG A 30 0.95 10.67 12.78
CA ARG A 30 0.74 11.19 14.14
C ARG A 30 -0.68 10.96 14.67
N HIS A 31 -1.69 11.04 13.80
CA HIS A 31 -3.09 10.79 14.19
C HIS A 31 -3.38 9.28 14.38
N ARG A 32 -2.66 8.41 13.68
CA ARG A 32 -2.81 6.96 13.73
C ARG A 32 -2.62 6.38 15.14
N GLU A 33 -1.85 7.03 16.02
CA GLU A 33 -1.68 6.54 17.40
C GLU A 33 -3.00 6.52 18.19
N SER A 34 -3.98 7.35 17.79
CA SER A 34 -5.31 7.40 18.41
C SER A 34 -6.37 6.58 17.66
N GLU A 35 -6.09 6.16 16.42
CA GLU A 35 -7.03 5.53 15.50
C GLU A 35 -6.56 4.09 15.22
N SER A 36 -7.27 3.09 15.75
CA SER A 36 -6.98 1.65 15.53
C SER A 36 -7.15 1.19 14.06
N ALA A 37 -7.28 2.11 13.12
CA ALA A 37 -7.48 1.86 11.70
C ALA A 37 -6.14 1.68 10.95
N PRO A 38 -6.15 0.89 9.85
CA PRO A 38 -5.00 0.78 8.97
C PRO A 38 -4.79 2.10 8.20
N LEU A 39 -3.53 2.47 7.95
CA LEU A 39 -3.16 3.74 7.29
C LEU A 39 -3.92 4.01 5.97
N PRO A 40 -4.14 3.02 5.06
CA PRO A 40 -4.94 3.22 3.85
C PRO A 40 -6.34 3.76 4.13
N MET A 41 -7.01 3.26 5.19
CA MET A 41 -8.35 3.72 5.55
C MET A 41 -8.35 5.14 6.09
N ILE A 42 -7.34 5.49 6.88
CA ILE A 42 -7.18 6.85 7.40
C ILE A 42 -6.95 7.81 6.23
N LEU A 43 -6.08 7.48 5.26
CA LEU A 43 -5.87 8.32 4.09
C LEU A 43 -7.18 8.61 3.32
N TRP A 44 -8.04 7.60 3.17
CA TRP A 44 -9.32 7.76 2.49
C TRP A 44 -10.34 8.58 3.30
N GLN A 45 -10.46 8.31 4.60
CA GLN A 45 -11.38 9.03 5.48
C GLN A 45 -11.08 10.53 5.56
N TYR A 46 -9.82 10.91 5.47
CA TYR A 46 -9.38 12.31 5.46
C TYR A 46 -9.33 12.91 4.05
N GLY A 47 -9.74 12.16 3.02
CA GLY A 47 -9.80 12.64 1.62
C GLY A 47 -8.45 12.83 0.95
N LEU A 48 -7.37 12.26 1.50
CA LEU A 48 -6.03 12.30 0.90
C LEU A 48 -5.88 11.34 -0.28
N VAL A 49 -6.75 10.33 -0.36
CA VAL A 49 -6.82 9.39 -1.49
C VAL A 49 -8.26 9.20 -1.92
N SER A 50 -8.47 9.06 -3.23
CA SER A 50 -9.75 8.65 -3.80
C SER A 50 -10.02 7.15 -3.54
N LEU A 51 -11.25 6.70 -3.79
CA LEU A 51 -11.58 5.27 -3.73
C LEU A 51 -10.73 4.46 -4.73
N GLU A 52 -10.44 5.02 -5.90
CA GLU A 52 -9.59 4.38 -6.92
C GLU A 52 -8.15 4.22 -6.41
N GLN A 53 -7.59 5.27 -5.82
CA GLN A 53 -6.25 5.23 -5.23
C GLN A 53 -6.20 4.30 -4.01
N LEU A 54 -7.28 4.23 -3.24
CA LEU A 54 -7.42 3.27 -2.15
C LEU A 54 -7.35 1.83 -2.66
N THR A 55 -8.04 1.52 -3.75
CA THR A 55 -7.93 0.21 -4.42
C THR A 55 -6.48 -0.05 -4.86
N GLN A 56 -5.82 0.90 -5.52
CA GLN A 56 -4.41 0.76 -5.93
C GLN A 56 -3.46 0.50 -4.74
N ILE A 57 -3.73 1.10 -3.57
CA ILE A 57 -2.98 0.81 -2.35
C ILE A 57 -3.14 -0.65 -1.93
N PHE A 58 -4.37 -1.17 -1.92
CA PHE A 58 -4.62 -2.56 -1.57
C PHE A 58 -4.01 -3.53 -2.58
N ASP A 59 -4.15 -3.25 -3.88
CA ASP A 59 -3.55 -4.06 -4.94
C ASP A 59 -2.02 -4.10 -4.82
N TRP A 60 -1.38 -2.97 -4.50
CA TRP A 60 0.06 -2.91 -4.27
C TRP A 60 0.49 -3.73 -3.05
N ILE A 61 -0.25 -3.60 -1.93
CA ILE A 61 -0.04 -4.39 -0.72
C ILE A 61 -0.18 -5.87 -1.05
N GLU A 62 -1.23 -6.22 -1.78
CA GLU A 62 -1.55 -7.57 -2.20
C GLU A 62 -0.42 -8.15 -3.04
N ASN A 63 -0.03 -7.48 -4.13
CA ASN A 63 1.06 -7.91 -5.01
C ASN A 63 2.36 -8.23 -4.25
N LYS A 64 2.73 -7.41 -3.26
CA LYS A 64 3.91 -7.66 -2.40
C LYS A 64 3.78 -8.88 -1.50
N ASN A 65 2.56 -9.34 -1.21
CA ASN A 65 2.29 -10.58 -0.50
C ASN A 65 2.24 -11.81 -1.44
N TYR A 66 1.89 -11.66 -2.72
CA TYR A 66 1.73 -12.77 -3.67
C TYR A 66 2.99 -13.23 -4.40
N VAL A 67 4.15 -12.58 -4.18
CA VAL A 67 5.47 -12.94 -4.78
C VAL A 67 6.07 -14.29 -4.36
N GLY A 68 5.26 -15.23 -3.87
CA GLY A 68 5.68 -16.61 -3.56
C GLY A 68 4.70 -17.71 -3.97
N LEU A 69 3.49 -17.38 -4.45
CA LEU A 69 2.44 -18.39 -4.73
C LEU A 69 2.11 -18.58 -6.22
N TYR A 70 2.67 -17.78 -7.12
CA TYR A 70 2.41 -17.91 -8.56
C TYR A 70 3.67 -18.12 -9.41
N SER A 71 4.84 -18.28 -8.77
CA SER A 71 6.07 -18.60 -9.49
C SER A 71 6.00 -19.93 -10.24
N TRP A 72 5.20 -20.89 -9.77
CA TRP A 72 5.01 -22.19 -10.43
C TRP A 72 3.94 -22.18 -11.54
N VAL A 73 3.18 -21.10 -11.68
CA VAL A 73 2.11 -20.98 -12.70
C VAL A 73 2.64 -20.34 -13.98
N ILE A 74 3.55 -19.37 -13.87
CA ILE A 74 4.09 -18.66 -15.05
C ILE A 74 5.07 -19.51 -15.87
N GLU A 75 5.66 -20.57 -15.30
CA GLU A 75 6.60 -21.45 -16.01
C GLU A 75 5.89 -22.53 -16.86
N LYS A 76 4.55 -22.66 -16.76
CA LYS A 76 3.78 -23.76 -17.37
C LYS A 76 2.77 -23.35 -18.44
N GLU A 77 2.60 -22.06 -18.73
CA GLU A 77 1.69 -21.58 -19.78
C GLU A 77 2.35 -20.54 -20.69
N ILE A 78 3.35 -20.98 -21.45
CA ILE A 78 3.60 -20.45 -22.80
C ILE A 78 3.78 -21.69 -23.69
N PRO A 79 2.97 -21.88 -24.75
CA PRO A 79 3.25 -22.94 -25.73
C PRO A 79 4.60 -22.75 -26.43
#